data_AF-A0ABD3KRI3-F1
#
_entry.id   AF-A0ABD3KRI3-F1
#
_cell.length_a   1.000
_cell.length_b   1.000
_cell.length_c   1.000
_cell.angle_alpha   90.00
_cell.angle_beta   90.00
_cell.angle_gamma   90.00
#
_symmetry.space_group_name_H-M   'P 1'
#
loop_
_entity.id
_entity.type
_entity.pdbx_description
1 polymer ?
#
loop_
_entity_poly.entity_id
_entity_poly.type
_entity_poly.pdbx_seq_one_letter_code
_entity_poly.pdbx_strand_id
1 'polypeptide(L)'
;MAWTLGLFREHRLSLCHIDQGSLTDEVERQYPWQWRYVRLLGSCRSTLCIANVADYEVGIWDPIFDRHSILPPADAGIPHELGLFVYGFGYNEWNDEFVLLRLVQTMRRPIVSEVSIYKSKANVWRRFEGMPYFLIEPGGMGVYLRGRLHWLMRREGMRNSAKVLVAFDIRTESFVEVDLPNVIDNRLRMDLAVLEEHLYLIIYGEPGVVDVWIMREYGLNRPWDMLFSLRDHWWSFRRVWPLAYSQDGRQVLVEVGSETKTLGWYNLRTNEVEQLHHINGMPRSFNAATCLL
;
A
#
# COMPACT_ATOMS: atom_id res chain seq x y z
N MET A 1 17.03 -11.40 11.79
CA MET A 1 15.63 -11.80 11.57
C MET A 1 15.48 -12.01 10.07
N ALA A 2 14.89 -13.13 9.70
CA ALA A 2 14.64 -13.55 8.32
C ALA A 2 13.30 -12.94 7.89
N TRP A 3 13.26 -12.17 6.81
CA TRP A 3 12.01 -11.56 6.31
C TRP A 3 11.42 -12.42 5.20
N THR A 4 10.09 -12.52 5.12
CA THR A 4 9.41 -13.19 4.01
C THR A 4 8.64 -12.18 3.18
N LEU A 5 9.01 -12.10 1.89
CA LEU A 5 8.30 -11.29 0.92
C LEU A 5 7.14 -12.10 0.33
N GLY A 6 5.93 -11.56 0.41
CA GLY A 6 4.77 -12.10 -0.29
C GLY A 6 4.68 -11.51 -1.69
N LEU A 7 4.81 -12.36 -2.70
CA LEU A 7 4.66 -12.00 -4.11
C LEU A 7 3.32 -12.50 -4.63
N PHE A 8 2.42 -11.56 -4.91
CA PHE A 8 1.07 -11.82 -5.39
C PHE A 8 1.04 -11.86 -6.91
N ARG A 9 0.50 -12.96 -7.43
CA ARG A 9 0.27 -13.19 -8.86
C ARG A 9 -1.20 -13.51 -9.09
N GLU A 10 -1.64 -13.33 -10.33
CA GLU A 10 -2.93 -13.85 -10.77
C GLU A 10 -3.00 -15.35 -10.42
N HIS A 11 -3.95 -15.70 -9.55
CA HIS A 11 -4.21 -17.07 -9.05
C HIS A 11 -3.23 -17.69 -8.03
N ARG A 12 -2.12 -17.04 -7.66
CA ARG A 12 -1.14 -17.60 -6.72
C ARG A 12 -0.46 -16.55 -5.84
N LEU A 13 -0.08 -16.94 -4.63
CA LEU A 13 0.84 -16.22 -3.77
C LEU A 13 2.11 -17.05 -3.65
N SER A 14 3.24 -16.46 -4.00
CA SER A 14 4.57 -17.02 -3.70
C SER A 14 5.08 -16.34 -2.43
N LEU A 15 5.33 -17.11 -1.38
CA LEU A 15 6.05 -16.62 -0.20
C LEU A 15 7.52 -16.95 -0.42
N CYS A 16 8.37 -15.94 -0.43
CA CYS A 16 9.79 -16.11 -0.68
C CYS A 16 10.60 -15.53 0.47
N HIS A 17 11.65 -16.24 0.90
CA HIS A 17 12.66 -15.67 1.76
C HIS A 17 13.69 -14.90 0.93
N ILE A 18 14.20 -13.79 1.45
CA ILE A 18 15.21 -12.99 0.73
C ILE A 18 16.47 -12.91 1.57
N ASP A 19 17.57 -13.42 1.03
CA ASP A 19 18.90 -13.29 1.62
C ASP A 19 19.94 -12.87 0.58
N GLN A 20 20.69 -11.80 0.88
CA GLN A 20 21.86 -11.30 0.15
C GLN A 20 21.84 -11.51 -1.39
N GLY A 21 20.78 -11.04 -2.06
CA GLY A 21 20.67 -11.09 -3.52
C GLY A 21 20.08 -12.37 -4.10
N SER A 22 19.66 -13.33 -3.26
CA SER A 22 18.96 -14.54 -3.67
C SER A 22 17.59 -14.66 -2.99
N LEU A 23 16.57 -14.99 -3.79
CA LEU A 23 15.30 -15.49 -3.25
C LEU A 23 15.50 -16.96 -2.93
N THR A 24 15.42 -17.29 -1.65
CA THR A 24 15.51 -18.66 -1.15
C THR A 24 14.13 -19.13 -0.69
N ASP A 25 13.91 -20.44 -0.73
CA ASP A 25 12.74 -21.10 -0.13
C ASP A 25 11.38 -20.52 -0.56
N GLU A 26 11.03 -20.70 -1.84
CA GLU A 26 9.70 -20.35 -2.36
C GLU A 26 8.66 -21.40 -1.93
N VAL A 27 7.64 -20.94 -1.20
CA VAL A 27 6.44 -21.72 -0.92
C VAL A 27 5.28 -21.11 -1.70
N GLU A 28 4.80 -21.82 -2.71
CA GLU A 28 3.59 -21.43 -3.43
C GLU A 28 2.33 -21.78 -2.61
N ARG A 29 1.43 -20.82 -2.51
CA ARG A 29 0.09 -20.95 -1.92
C ARG A 29 -0.95 -20.51 -2.94
N GLN A 30 -1.97 -21.32 -3.15
CA GLN A 30 -3.17 -20.89 -3.84
C GLN A 30 -4.09 -20.23 -2.83
N TYR A 31 -4.61 -19.05 -3.14
CA TYR A 31 -5.66 -18.47 -2.32
C TYR A 31 -6.93 -19.32 -2.45
N PRO A 32 -7.81 -19.32 -1.44
CA PRO A 32 -8.85 -20.35 -1.28
C PRO A 32 -10.06 -20.19 -2.22
N TRP A 33 -10.06 -19.18 -3.08
CA TRP A 33 -11.20 -18.82 -3.93
C TRP A 33 -10.89 -19.01 -5.41
N GLN A 34 -11.92 -19.23 -6.23
CA GLN A 34 -11.78 -19.35 -7.69
C GLN A 34 -11.92 -18.00 -8.40
N TRP A 35 -11.29 -16.96 -7.85
CA TRP A 35 -11.33 -15.62 -8.43
C TRP A 35 -10.45 -15.52 -9.67
N ARG A 36 -10.85 -14.67 -10.62
CA ARG A 36 -10.10 -14.48 -11.87
C ARG A 36 -9.16 -13.29 -11.83
N TYR A 37 -9.65 -12.19 -11.30
CA TYR A 37 -8.93 -10.93 -11.27
C TYR A 37 -8.78 -10.49 -9.83
N VAL A 38 -7.66 -10.84 -9.20
CA VAL A 38 -7.42 -10.55 -7.79
C VAL A 38 -6.55 -9.31 -7.64
N ARG A 39 -7.00 -8.39 -6.80
CA ARG A 39 -6.25 -7.20 -6.42
C ARG A 39 -5.94 -7.24 -4.93
N LEU A 40 -4.68 -6.99 -4.56
CA LEU A 40 -4.31 -6.76 -3.18
C LEU A 40 -4.81 -5.36 -2.74
N LEU A 41 -5.61 -5.34 -1.69
CA LEU A 41 -6.11 -4.11 -1.06
C LEU A 41 -5.21 -3.63 0.08
N GLY A 42 -4.52 -4.56 0.74
CA GLY A 42 -3.56 -4.26 1.79
C GLY A 42 -3.12 -5.52 2.53
N SER A 43 -2.11 -5.38 3.38
CA SER A 43 -1.62 -6.43 4.26
C SER A 43 -1.47 -5.88 5.67
N CYS A 44 -1.68 -6.72 6.68
CA CYS A 44 -1.49 -6.37 8.07
C CYS A 44 -1.15 -7.64 8.85
N ARG A 45 0.00 -7.65 9.54
CA ARG A 45 0.56 -8.86 10.18
C ARG A 45 0.77 -9.97 9.13
N SER A 46 0.32 -11.18 9.41
CA SER A 46 0.31 -12.31 8.47
C SER A 46 -0.83 -12.27 7.45
N THR A 47 -1.78 -11.35 7.60
CA THR A 47 -3.08 -11.42 6.94
C THR A 47 -3.19 -10.43 5.79
N LEU A 48 -3.88 -10.86 4.75
CA LEU A 48 -4.02 -10.16 3.49
C LEU A 48 -5.48 -9.81 3.26
N CYS A 49 -5.73 -8.63 2.72
CA CYS A 49 -7.04 -8.26 2.21
C CYS A 49 -6.96 -8.19 0.69
N ILE A 50 -7.76 -9.03 0.02
CA ILE A 50 -7.77 -9.17 -1.43
C ILE A 50 -9.18 -9.01 -1.97
N ALA A 51 -9.31 -8.49 -3.18
CA ALA A 51 -10.59 -8.29 -3.85
C ALA A 51 -10.65 -9.02 -5.18
N ASN A 52 -11.80 -9.61 -5.48
CA ASN A 52 -12.17 -10.01 -6.81
C ASN A 52 -12.67 -8.78 -7.58
N VAL A 53 -11.89 -8.32 -8.54
CA VAL A 53 -12.21 -7.11 -9.32
C VAL A 53 -13.46 -7.30 -10.19
N ALA A 54 -13.76 -8.54 -10.61
CA ALA A 54 -14.90 -8.83 -11.47
C ALA A 54 -16.24 -8.73 -10.72
N ASP A 55 -16.29 -9.33 -9.52
CA ASP A 55 -17.55 -9.49 -8.76
C ASP A 55 -17.62 -8.56 -7.53
N TYR A 56 -16.60 -7.71 -7.35
CA TYR A 56 -16.45 -6.78 -6.23
C TYR A 56 -16.47 -7.45 -4.84
N GLU A 57 -16.22 -8.75 -4.78
CA GLU A 57 -16.06 -9.49 -3.54
C GLU A 57 -14.74 -9.12 -2.87
N VAL A 58 -14.76 -9.06 -1.54
CA VAL A 58 -13.56 -8.81 -0.74
C VAL A 58 -13.39 -9.95 0.24
N GLY A 59 -12.14 -10.40 0.40
CA GLY A 59 -11.79 -11.51 1.25
C GLY A 59 -10.57 -11.18 2.09
N ILE A 60 -10.57 -11.70 3.31
CA ILE A 60 -9.40 -11.69 4.19
C ILE A 60 -8.82 -13.09 4.20
N TRP A 61 -7.52 -13.19 3.96
CA TRP A 61 -6.80 -14.47 3.87
C TRP A 61 -5.48 -14.40 4.64
N ASP A 62 -5.31 -15.36 5.53
CA ASP A 62 -4.07 -15.65 6.24
C ASP A 62 -3.43 -16.90 5.60
N PRO A 63 -2.42 -16.74 4.73
CA PRO A 63 -1.79 -17.84 4.00
C PRO A 63 -0.94 -18.76 4.87
N ILE A 64 -0.61 -18.35 6.10
CA ILE A 64 0.20 -19.15 7.04
C ILE A 64 -0.69 -20.18 7.73
N PHE A 65 -1.80 -19.69 8.28
CA PHE A 65 -2.72 -20.50 9.07
C PHE A 65 -3.89 -21.05 8.24
N ASP A 66 -3.90 -20.76 6.94
CA ASP A 66 -4.95 -21.11 5.99
C ASP A 66 -6.36 -20.64 6.41
N ARG A 67 -6.41 -19.53 7.15
CA ARG A 67 -7.68 -18.94 7.61
C ARG A 67 -8.15 -17.94 6.60
N HIS A 68 -9.43 -18.03 6.23
CA HIS A 68 -9.97 -17.13 5.23
C HIS A 68 -11.46 -16.90 5.43
N SER A 69 -11.92 -15.73 5.01
CA SER A 69 -13.33 -15.35 5.04
C SER A 69 -13.64 -14.35 3.93
N ILE A 70 -14.75 -14.57 3.21
CA ILE A 70 -15.33 -13.57 2.33
C ILE A 70 -16.14 -12.60 3.19
N LEU A 71 -15.96 -11.31 2.94
CA LEU A 71 -16.70 -10.27 3.64
C LEU A 71 -18.13 -10.18 3.07
N PRO A 72 -19.13 -9.86 3.89
CA PRO A 72 -20.44 -9.49 3.36
C PRO A 72 -20.29 -8.28 2.43
N PRO A 73 -21.17 -8.12 1.43
CA PRO A 73 -21.17 -6.94 0.59
C PRO A 73 -21.37 -5.69 1.44
N ALA A 74 -20.63 -4.62 1.13
CA ALA A 74 -20.90 -3.33 1.74
C ALA A 74 -22.20 -2.76 1.18
N ASP A 75 -23.05 -2.18 2.04
CA ASP A 75 -24.21 -1.40 1.60
C ASP A 75 -23.73 -0.16 0.84
N ALA A 76 -23.63 -0.28 -0.48
CA ALA A 76 -23.12 0.77 -1.35
C ALA A 76 -24.24 1.78 -1.67
N GLY A 77 -24.09 3.03 -1.20
CA GLY A 77 -24.93 4.14 -1.67
C GLY A 77 -24.50 4.69 -3.01
N ILE A 78 -23.24 4.44 -3.42
CA ILE A 78 -22.68 4.83 -4.72
C ILE A 78 -22.37 3.56 -5.53
N PRO A 79 -22.99 3.39 -6.72
CA PRO A 79 -22.68 2.28 -7.61
C PRO A 79 -21.19 2.23 -7.99
N HIS A 80 -20.64 1.01 -8.11
CA HIS A 80 -19.23 0.79 -8.41
C HIS A 80 -18.75 1.42 -9.73
N GLU A 81 -19.65 1.60 -10.69
CA GLU A 81 -19.33 2.18 -12.00
C GLU A 81 -19.21 3.72 -11.97
N LEU A 82 -19.68 4.37 -10.91
CA LEU A 82 -19.83 5.82 -10.84
C LEU A 82 -18.77 6.51 -9.98
N GLY A 83 -17.86 5.77 -9.38
CA GLY A 83 -16.92 6.31 -8.38
C GLY A 83 -15.49 5.79 -8.43
N LEU A 84 -14.63 6.47 -7.67
CA LEU A 84 -13.31 5.99 -7.28
C LEU A 84 -13.44 5.19 -5.99
N PHE A 85 -12.72 4.08 -5.91
CA PHE A 85 -12.73 3.18 -4.76
C PHE A 85 -11.30 3.01 -4.26
N VAL A 86 -11.07 3.41 -3.01
CA VAL A 86 -9.84 3.05 -2.30
C VAL A 86 -10.18 2.38 -0.99
N TYR A 87 -9.32 1.45 -0.59
CA TYR A 87 -9.46 0.69 0.64
C TYR A 87 -8.25 0.92 1.52
N GLY A 88 -8.38 0.66 2.82
CA GLY A 88 -7.26 0.58 3.75
C GLY A 88 -7.52 -0.58 4.69
N PHE A 89 -6.60 -1.55 4.68
CA PHE A 89 -6.69 -2.73 5.52
C PHE A 89 -5.73 -2.61 6.70
N GLY A 90 -6.24 -2.81 7.90
CA GLY A 90 -5.46 -2.66 9.13
C GLY A 90 -6.03 -3.48 10.26
N TYR A 91 -5.55 -3.20 11.46
CA TYR A 91 -5.89 -3.96 12.65
C TYR A 91 -6.14 -3.03 13.83
N ASN A 92 -7.18 -3.34 14.60
CA ASN A 92 -7.51 -2.66 15.83
C ASN A 92 -6.94 -3.43 17.02
N GLU A 93 -5.86 -2.94 17.60
CA GLU A 93 -5.16 -3.60 18.71
C GLU A 93 -5.98 -3.68 20.00
N TRP A 94 -6.90 -2.74 20.23
CA TRP A 94 -7.72 -2.71 21.45
C TRP A 94 -8.83 -3.76 21.42
N ASN A 95 -9.40 -4.02 20.25
CA ASN A 95 -10.47 -4.99 20.09
C ASN A 95 -9.97 -6.33 19.52
N ASP A 96 -8.69 -6.42 19.17
CA ASP A 96 -8.07 -7.58 18.52
C ASP A 96 -8.87 -8.01 17.27
N GLU A 97 -9.08 -7.08 16.34
CA GLU A 97 -9.87 -7.36 15.13
C GLU A 97 -9.27 -6.68 13.90
N PHE A 98 -9.34 -7.35 12.75
CA PHE A 98 -9.07 -6.72 11.47
C PHE A 98 -10.17 -5.73 11.12
N VAL A 99 -9.74 -4.64 10.49
CA VAL A 99 -10.56 -3.53 10.05
C VAL A 99 -10.27 -3.25 8.59
N LEU A 100 -11.32 -3.04 7.80
CA LEU A 100 -11.21 -2.59 6.42
C LEU A 100 -12.00 -1.29 6.26
N LEU A 101 -11.31 -0.20 5.93
CA LEU A 101 -11.94 1.04 5.53
C LEU A 101 -12.14 1.05 4.02
N ARG A 102 -13.34 1.40 3.57
CA ARG A 102 -13.72 1.59 2.17
C ARG A 102 -14.10 3.06 1.98
N LEU A 103 -13.41 3.74 1.08
CA LEU A 103 -13.64 5.14 0.72
C LEU A 103 -14.09 5.20 -0.74
N VAL A 104 -15.22 5.87 -0.97
CA VAL A 104 -15.81 6.01 -2.30
C VAL A 104 -16.08 7.46 -2.60
N GLN A 105 -15.80 7.90 -3.83
CA GLN A 105 -16.21 9.21 -4.32
C GLN A 105 -16.77 9.16 -5.72
N THR A 106 -17.85 9.90 -5.99
CA THR A 106 -18.38 10.03 -7.35
C THR A 106 -17.38 10.77 -8.24
N MET A 107 -17.29 10.33 -9.50
CA MET A 107 -16.45 10.98 -10.51
C MET A 107 -17.10 12.23 -11.11
N ARG A 108 -18.42 12.37 -10.96
CA ARG A 108 -19.21 13.48 -11.51
C ARG A 108 -19.54 14.50 -10.41
N ARG A 109 -19.66 15.76 -10.79
CA ARG A 109 -20.06 16.85 -9.89
C ARG A 109 -21.59 16.83 -9.65
N PRO A 110 -22.06 17.16 -8.43
CA PRO A 110 -21.28 17.38 -7.22
C PRO A 110 -20.60 16.10 -6.74
N ILE A 111 -19.36 16.23 -6.24
CA ILE A 111 -18.62 15.07 -5.71
C ILE A 111 -19.26 14.68 -4.38
N VAL A 112 -19.76 13.46 -4.30
CA VAL A 112 -20.30 12.86 -3.07
C VAL A 112 -19.30 11.82 -2.59
N SER A 113 -19.07 11.78 -1.28
CA SER A 113 -18.20 10.79 -0.64
C SER A 113 -18.98 9.86 0.28
N GLU A 114 -18.54 8.60 0.33
CA GLU A 114 -19.03 7.59 1.25
C GLU A 114 -17.83 6.93 1.94
N VAL A 115 -17.96 6.76 3.26
CA VAL A 115 -16.98 6.06 4.08
C VAL A 115 -17.69 4.89 4.75
N SER A 116 -17.13 3.69 4.63
CA SER A 116 -17.63 2.50 5.31
C SER A 116 -16.48 1.78 6.00
N ILE A 117 -16.70 1.33 7.23
CA ILE A 117 -15.76 0.49 7.98
C ILE A 117 -16.35 -0.90 8.13
N TYR A 118 -15.55 -1.91 7.86
CA TYR A 118 -15.84 -3.29 8.20
C TYR A 118 -15.04 -3.70 9.43
N LYS A 119 -15.69 -4.42 10.34
CA LYS A 119 -15.08 -5.00 11.54
C LYS A 119 -15.21 -6.52 11.51
N SER A 120 -14.08 -7.21 11.51
CA SER A 120 -14.02 -8.67 11.29
C SER A 120 -14.69 -9.51 12.38
N LYS A 121 -14.62 -9.11 13.66
CA LYS A 121 -15.25 -9.89 14.74
C LYS A 121 -16.77 -9.86 14.67
N ALA A 122 -17.34 -8.68 14.43
CA ALA A 122 -18.78 -8.52 14.28
C ALA A 122 -19.28 -8.95 12.89
N ASN A 123 -18.38 -9.06 11.91
CA ASN A 123 -18.66 -9.36 10.51
C ASN A 123 -19.72 -8.43 9.89
N VAL A 124 -19.60 -7.12 10.16
CA VAL A 124 -20.55 -6.11 9.68
C VAL A 124 -19.84 -4.90 9.11
N TRP A 125 -20.50 -4.28 8.13
CA TRP A 125 -20.18 -2.95 7.65
C TRP A 125 -20.95 -1.90 8.44
N ARG A 126 -20.31 -0.75 8.67
CA ARG A 126 -20.98 0.45 9.16
C ARG A 126 -20.56 1.64 8.33
N ARG A 127 -21.53 2.45 7.94
CA ARG A 127 -21.34 3.66 7.14
C ARG A 127 -21.15 4.87 8.04
N PHE A 128 -20.39 5.84 7.55
CA PHE A 128 -20.26 7.17 8.12
C PHE A 128 -20.52 8.19 7.04
N GLU A 129 -21.00 9.35 7.46
CA GLU A 129 -21.24 10.46 6.57
C GLU A 129 -19.94 11.26 6.36
N GLY A 130 -19.63 11.51 5.08
CA GLY A 130 -18.72 12.56 4.66
C GLY A 130 -17.25 12.33 4.98
N MET A 131 -16.43 12.33 3.93
CA MET A 131 -14.99 12.56 4.05
C MET A 131 -14.70 14.00 3.60
N PRO A 132 -14.03 14.83 4.41
CA PRO A 132 -13.73 16.23 4.05
C PRO A 132 -12.57 16.36 3.05
N TYR A 133 -12.21 15.26 2.38
CA TYR A 133 -11.08 15.16 1.47
C TYR A 133 -11.53 14.60 0.13
N PHE A 134 -10.68 14.75 -0.88
CA PHE A 134 -10.88 14.23 -2.22
C PHE A 134 -9.81 13.19 -2.55
N LEU A 135 -10.26 12.06 -3.08
CA LEU A 135 -9.42 10.98 -3.58
C LEU A 135 -8.63 11.46 -4.80
N ILE A 136 -7.43 10.92 -4.94
CA ILE A 136 -6.56 11.18 -6.09
C ILE A 136 -6.83 10.12 -7.15
N GLU A 137 -6.71 10.51 -8.42
CA GLU A 137 -6.80 9.59 -9.57
C GLU A 137 -5.46 9.54 -10.33
N PRO A 138 -4.88 8.34 -10.56
CA PRO A 138 -5.29 7.06 -9.98
C PRO A 138 -5.03 7.02 -8.47
N GLY A 139 -5.92 6.41 -7.71
CA GLY A 139 -5.83 6.33 -6.25
C GLY A 139 -4.96 5.16 -5.77
N GLY A 140 -4.16 5.41 -4.74
CA GLY A 140 -3.46 4.36 -4.00
C GLY A 140 -4.37 3.74 -2.92
N MET A 141 -4.17 2.45 -2.62
CA MET A 141 -4.73 1.87 -1.40
C MET A 141 -4.03 2.48 -0.18
N GLY A 142 -4.73 2.47 0.95
CA GLY A 142 -4.24 2.98 2.22
C GLY A 142 -3.24 2.02 2.82
N VAL A 143 -2.20 2.58 3.41
CA VAL A 143 -1.17 1.80 4.13
C VAL A 143 -1.45 1.84 5.64
N TYR A 144 -1.21 0.74 6.33
CA TYR A 144 -1.42 0.64 7.78
C TYR A 144 -0.13 0.87 8.55
N LEU A 145 -0.17 1.75 9.55
CA LEU A 145 0.91 1.93 10.51
C LEU A 145 0.33 2.27 11.90
N ARG A 146 0.66 1.45 12.92
CA ARG A 146 0.39 1.70 14.34
C ARG A 146 -1.06 2.13 14.64
N GLY A 147 -2.04 1.33 14.23
CA GLY A 147 -3.46 1.59 14.50
C GLY A 147 -4.08 2.68 13.60
N ARG A 148 -3.36 3.16 12.58
CA ARG A 148 -3.83 4.18 11.65
C ARG A 148 -3.69 3.72 10.21
N LEU A 149 -4.60 4.17 9.36
CA LEU A 149 -4.56 3.96 7.91
C LEU A 149 -4.26 5.28 7.21
N HIS A 150 -3.33 5.29 6.26
CA HIS A 150 -2.83 6.52 5.65
C HIS A 150 -3.06 6.56 4.15
N TRP A 151 -3.45 7.74 3.65
CA TRP A 151 -3.60 8.02 2.22
C TRP A 151 -3.06 9.39 1.86
N LEU A 152 -2.63 9.54 0.61
CA LEU A 152 -2.50 10.85 -0.03
C LEU A 152 -3.85 11.26 -0.62
N MET A 153 -4.33 12.43 -0.23
CA MET A 153 -5.61 12.99 -0.65
C MET A 153 -5.48 14.48 -1.00
N ARG A 154 -6.58 15.15 -1.29
CA ARG A 154 -6.66 16.60 -1.55
C ARG A 154 -7.70 17.26 -0.67
N ARG A 155 -7.51 18.55 -0.35
CA ARG A 155 -8.55 19.37 0.30
C ARG A 155 -9.60 19.89 -0.69
N GLU A 156 -9.26 19.91 -1.97
CA GLU A 156 -10.10 20.44 -3.04
C GLU A 156 -10.26 19.41 -4.16
N GLY A 157 -11.46 19.32 -4.75
CA GLY A 157 -11.76 18.44 -5.88
C GLY A 157 -11.16 18.89 -7.21
N MET A 158 -10.03 19.61 -7.19
CA MET A 158 -9.33 20.11 -8.36
C MET A 158 -8.09 19.26 -8.66
N ARG A 159 -7.88 18.91 -9.93
CA ARG A 159 -6.82 17.98 -10.33
C ARG A 159 -5.40 18.44 -9.96
N ASN A 160 -5.17 19.74 -9.84
CA ASN A 160 -3.85 20.31 -9.58
C ASN A 160 -3.71 20.85 -8.14
N SER A 161 -4.66 20.55 -7.25
CA SER A 161 -4.56 20.98 -5.86
C SER A 161 -3.42 20.25 -5.14
N ALA A 162 -2.86 20.94 -4.15
CA ALA A 162 -1.91 20.39 -3.20
C ALA A 162 -2.44 19.09 -2.58
N LYS A 163 -1.55 18.11 -2.42
CA LYS A 163 -1.86 16.88 -1.68
C LYS A 163 -1.68 17.09 -0.18
N VAL A 164 -2.42 16.31 0.59
CA VAL A 164 -2.30 16.17 2.04
C VAL A 164 -2.13 14.70 2.37
N LEU A 165 -1.37 14.41 3.43
CA LEU A 165 -1.33 13.09 4.02
C LEU A 165 -2.41 13.02 5.10
N VAL A 166 -3.36 12.10 4.94
CA VAL A 166 -4.48 11.92 5.85
C VAL A 166 -4.36 10.55 6.48
N ALA A 167 -4.50 10.50 7.81
CA ALA A 167 -4.60 9.27 8.57
C ALA A 167 -6.03 9.10 9.10
N PHE A 168 -6.59 7.91 8.99
CA PHE A 168 -7.77 7.49 9.73
C PHE A 168 -7.31 6.74 10.98
N ASP A 169 -7.63 7.27 12.17
CA ASP A 169 -7.35 6.60 13.44
C ASP A 169 -8.43 5.56 13.69
N ILE A 170 -8.05 4.27 13.70
CA ILE A 170 -9.00 3.16 13.82
C ILE A 170 -9.70 3.17 15.18
N ARG A 171 -9.01 3.64 16.22
CA ARG A 171 -9.54 3.64 17.59
C ARG A 171 -10.57 4.75 17.78
N THR A 172 -10.26 5.96 17.33
CA THR A 172 -11.18 7.11 17.46
C THR A 172 -12.14 7.24 16.28
N GLU A 173 -11.94 6.44 15.23
CA GLU A 173 -12.72 6.43 13.98
C GLU A 173 -12.82 7.82 13.33
N SER A 174 -11.70 8.54 13.32
CA SER A 174 -11.65 9.93 12.84
C SER A 174 -10.47 10.16 11.90
N PHE A 175 -10.66 11.04 10.93
CA PHE A 175 -9.58 11.52 10.07
C PHE A 175 -8.77 12.60 10.76
N VAL A 176 -7.44 12.53 10.61
CA VAL A 176 -6.49 13.55 11.04
C VAL A 176 -5.47 13.77 9.94
N GLU A 177 -5.03 15.01 9.76
CA GLU A 177 -3.92 15.29 8.86
C GLU A 177 -2.59 14.96 9.55
N VAL A 178 -1.65 14.49 8.74
CA VAL A 178 -0.26 14.25 9.14
C VAL A 178 0.61 15.16 8.30
N ASP A 179 1.60 15.78 8.92
CA ASP A 179 2.49 16.70 8.23
C ASP A 179 3.26 15.98 7.12
N LEU A 180 3.29 16.61 5.95
CA LEU A 180 4.21 16.27 4.87
C LEU A 180 5.55 16.99 5.10
N PRO A 181 6.66 16.54 4.48
CA PRO A 181 7.92 17.29 4.53
C PRO A 181 7.72 18.72 3.99
N ASN A 182 8.15 19.74 4.73
CA ASN A 182 7.90 21.16 4.34
C ASN A 182 8.65 21.63 3.09
N VAL A 183 9.61 20.84 2.61
CA VAL A 183 10.50 21.21 1.50
C VAL A 183 10.03 20.69 0.14
N ILE A 184 8.90 19.98 0.09
CA ILE A 184 8.43 19.33 -1.14
C ILE A 184 7.29 20.12 -1.78
N ASP A 185 7.27 20.19 -3.11
CA ASP A 185 6.06 20.61 -3.81
C ASP A 185 5.04 19.47 -3.72
N ASN A 186 4.02 19.66 -2.89
CA ASN A 186 3.01 18.64 -2.67
C ASN A 186 2.05 18.43 -3.86
N ARG A 187 2.26 19.12 -4.98
CA ARG A 187 1.58 18.86 -6.25
C ARG A 187 2.25 17.75 -7.08
N LEU A 188 3.51 17.43 -6.80
CA LEU A 188 4.24 16.33 -7.47
C LEU A 188 3.55 14.98 -7.27
N ARG A 189 3.77 14.05 -8.20
CA ARG A 189 3.28 12.67 -8.02
C ARG A 189 3.97 12.08 -6.80
N MET A 190 3.19 11.37 -5.98
CA MET A 190 3.67 10.73 -4.76
C MET A 190 2.97 9.40 -4.53
N ASP A 191 3.67 8.45 -3.94
CA ASP A 191 3.13 7.20 -3.41
C ASP A 191 3.50 7.07 -1.91
N LEU A 192 2.74 6.26 -1.16
CA LEU A 192 3.01 5.94 0.25
C LEU A 192 3.33 4.46 0.39
N ALA A 193 4.30 4.14 1.24
CA ALA A 193 4.60 2.77 1.62
C ALA A 193 4.84 2.69 3.14
N VAL A 194 4.76 1.48 3.68
CA VAL A 194 5.20 1.17 5.04
C VAL A 194 6.25 0.07 4.96
N LEU A 195 7.36 0.27 5.65
CA LEU A 195 8.44 -0.71 5.73
C LEU A 195 9.07 -0.65 7.13
N GLU A 196 9.22 -1.80 7.79
CA GLU A 196 9.81 -1.93 9.14
C GLU A 196 9.26 -0.89 10.14
N GLU A 197 7.93 -0.78 10.27
CA GLU A 197 7.27 0.15 11.20
C GLU A 197 7.53 1.65 10.95
N HIS A 198 7.95 2.02 9.74
CA HIS A 198 8.10 3.41 9.33
C HIS A 198 7.25 3.72 8.09
N LEU A 199 6.74 4.95 8.02
CA LEU A 199 6.03 5.46 6.86
C LEU A 199 7.03 6.04 5.86
N TYR A 200 6.85 5.70 4.59
CA TYR A 200 7.68 6.18 3.49
C TYR A 200 6.85 6.99 2.52
N LEU A 201 7.45 8.07 2.02
CA LEU A 201 6.90 8.90 0.98
C LEU A 201 7.82 8.84 -0.23
N ILE A 202 7.30 8.36 -1.35
CA ILE A 202 8.04 8.25 -2.61
C ILE A 202 7.59 9.41 -3.49
N ILE A 203 8.51 10.29 -3.87
CA ILE A 203 8.23 11.53 -4.60
C ILE A 203 8.87 11.44 -5.98
N TYR A 204 8.06 11.65 -7.01
CA TYR A 204 8.51 11.64 -8.39
C TYR A 204 8.66 13.10 -8.86
N GLY A 205 9.91 13.58 -8.83
CA GLY A 205 10.28 14.95 -9.14
C GLY A 205 10.57 15.17 -10.62
N GLU A 206 11.77 15.68 -10.92
CA GLU A 206 12.27 15.84 -12.28
C GLU A 206 12.37 14.50 -13.02
N PRO A 207 12.34 14.49 -14.38
CA PRO A 207 12.46 13.26 -15.14
C PRO A 207 13.69 12.43 -14.72
N GLY A 208 13.46 11.20 -14.25
CA GLY A 208 14.52 10.29 -13.80
C GLY A 208 14.95 10.45 -12.34
N VAL A 209 14.27 11.31 -11.57
CA VAL A 209 14.53 11.50 -10.13
C VAL A 209 13.35 10.98 -9.30
N VAL A 210 13.64 10.03 -8.41
CA VAL A 210 12.68 9.55 -7.41
C VAL A 210 13.30 9.65 -6.03
N ASP A 211 12.74 10.52 -5.19
CA ASP A 211 13.20 10.71 -3.82
C ASP A 211 12.35 9.87 -2.87
N VAL A 212 13.02 9.10 -2.02
CA VAL A 212 12.37 8.27 -0.99
C VAL A 212 12.65 8.90 0.36
N TRP A 213 11.58 9.33 1.02
CA TRP A 213 11.61 9.94 2.35
C TRP A 213 11.08 8.95 3.38
N ILE A 214 11.66 8.97 4.58
CA ILE A 214 11.24 8.16 5.73
C ILE A 214 10.75 9.06 6.85
N MET A 215 9.61 8.72 7.44
CA MET A 215 9.14 9.31 8.69
C MET A 215 9.77 8.55 9.84
N ARG A 216 10.85 9.07 10.43
CA ARG A 216 11.58 8.39 11.52
C ARG A 216 10.76 8.31 12.80
N GLU A 217 10.11 9.42 13.15
CA GLU A 217 9.41 9.54 14.42
C GLU A 217 7.98 10.02 14.19
N TYR A 218 7.04 9.07 14.29
CA TYR A 218 5.64 9.34 14.05
C TYR A 218 5.06 10.32 15.09
N GLY A 219 4.48 11.43 14.64
CA GLY A 219 3.80 12.41 15.49
C GLY A 219 4.67 13.52 16.07
N LEU A 220 5.94 13.63 15.67
CA LEU A 220 6.80 14.75 16.03
C LEU A 220 6.78 15.89 15.00
N ASN A 221 7.21 17.07 15.43
CA ASN A 221 7.42 18.22 14.55
C ASN A 221 8.62 17.97 13.61
N ARG A 222 8.39 18.01 12.30
CA ARG A 222 9.36 17.69 11.21
C ARG A 222 9.91 16.26 11.27
N PRO A 223 9.06 15.23 11.08
CA PRO A 223 9.47 13.85 11.30
C PRO A 223 10.13 13.17 10.08
N TRP A 224 10.35 13.91 8.99
CA TRP A 224 10.73 13.38 7.69
C TRP A 224 12.18 13.66 7.33
N ASP A 225 12.91 12.61 6.98
CA ASP A 225 14.25 12.67 6.40
C ASP A 225 14.25 12.06 5.00
N MET A 226 15.03 12.63 4.09
CA MET A 226 15.32 11.98 2.81
C MET A 226 16.23 10.78 3.09
N LEU A 227 15.77 9.58 2.73
CA LEU A 227 16.56 8.36 2.90
C LEU A 227 17.52 8.18 1.72
N PHE A 228 16.99 8.22 0.50
CA PHE A 228 17.80 8.13 -0.72
C PHE A 228 17.09 8.75 -1.92
N SER A 229 17.85 8.95 -3.00
CA SER A 229 17.38 9.49 -4.27
C SER A 229 17.86 8.60 -5.40
N LEU A 230 16.93 8.05 -6.18
CA LEU A 230 17.22 7.31 -7.40
C LEU A 230 17.39 8.30 -8.53
N ARG A 231 18.54 8.26 -9.20
CA ARG A 231 18.89 9.15 -10.31
C ARG A 231 19.27 8.31 -11.51
N ASP A 232 18.30 8.03 -12.38
CA ASP A 232 18.57 7.40 -13.67
C ASP A 232 17.40 7.62 -14.64
N HIS A 233 17.72 7.80 -15.91
CA HIS A 233 16.75 7.87 -17.00
C HIS A 233 15.96 6.55 -17.15
N TRP A 234 16.51 5.41 -16.70
CA TRP A 234 15.81 4.12 -16.66
C TRP A 234 14.60 4.13 -15.71
N TRP A 235 14.68 4.92 -14.64
CA TRP A 235 13.63 5.06 -13.63
C TRP A 235 12.64 6.17 -13.96
N SER A 236 12.91 6.96 -15.02
CA SER A 236 11.97 7.98 -15.47
C SER A 236 10.60 7.33 -15.71
N PHE A 237 9.58 7.87 -15.04
CA PHE A 237 8.17 7.47 -15.14
C PHE A 237 7.79 6.10 -14.51
N ARG A 238 8.73 5.34 -13.93
CA ARG A 238 8.42 4.06 -13.27
C ARG A 238 8.04 4.27 -11.81
N ARG A 239 7.04 3.52 -11.33
CA ARG A 239 6.74 3.46 -9.89
C ARG A 239 7.89 2.77 -9.15
N VAL A 240 8.24 3.28 -7.98
CA VAL A 240 9.26 2.70 -7.08
C VAL A 240 8.57 2.35 -5.77
N TRP A 241 8.84 1.16 -5.24
CA TRP A 241 8.29 0.71 -3.97
C TRP A 241 9.37 0.05 -3.10
N PRO A 242 9.69 0.60 -1.92
CA PRO A 242 10.59 -0.07 -0.98
C PRO A 242 9.88 -1.28 -0.35
N LEU A 243 10.57 -2.42 -0.29
CA LEU A 243 10.00 -3.70 0.13
C LEU A 243 10.65 -4.32 1.36
N ALA A 244 11.97 -4.17 1.51
CA ALA A 244 12.74 -4.77 2.61
C ALA A 244 14.09 -4.07 2.78
N TYR A 245 14.70 -4.14 3.96
CA TYR A 245 16.13 -3.89 4.13
C TYR A 245 16.93 -5.19 4.05
N SER A 246 18.20 -5.10 3.64
CA SER A 246 19.17 -6.17 3.82
C SER A 246 19.37 -6.44 5.31
N GLN A 247 19.84 -7.63 5.66
CA GLN A 247 20.06 -8.01 7.06
C GLN A 247 21.04 -7.08 7.79
N ASP A 248 21.99 -6.47 7.08
CA ASP A 248 22.95 -5.51 7.62
C ASP A 248 22.47 -4.04 7.54
N GLY A 249 21.25 -3.81 7.04
CA GLY A 249 20.62 -2.49 6.90
C GLY A 249 21.29 -1.57 5.87
N ARG A 250 22.22 -2.08 5.06
CA ARG A 250 22.96 -1.25 4.09
C ARG A 250 22.29 -1.13 2.74
N GLN A 251 21.35 -2.02 2.43
CA GLN A 251 20.64 -2.02 1.16
C GLN A 251 19.13 -2.04 1.38
N VAL A 252 18.39 -1.46 0.43
CA VAL A 252 16.94 -1.50 0.37
C VAL A 252 16.52 -2.23 -0.89
N LEU A 253 15.71 -3.28 -0.74
CA LEU A 253 15.08 -3.94 -1.86
C LEU A 253 13.97 -3.04 -2.39
N VAL A 254 14.04 -2.70 -3.67
CA VAL A 254 13.05 -1.87 -4.35
C VAL A 254 12.40 -2.64 -5.48
N GLU A 255 11.08 -2.55 -5.58
CA GLU A 255 10.31 -2.88 -6.78
C GLU A 255 10.26 -1.65 -7.67
N VAL A 256 10.61 -1.81 -8.95
CA VAL A 256 10.55 -0.73 -9.93
C VAL A 256 9.82 -1.14 -11.19
N GLY A 257 8.84 -0.32 -11.59
CA GLY A 257 8.03 -0.53 -12.78
C GLY A 257 6.53 -0.41 -12.53
N SER A 258 5.76 -0.40 -13.60
CA SER A 258 4.29 -0.36 -13.56
C SER A 258 3.69 -1.65 -14.12
N GLU A 259 3.92 -1.92 -15.41
CA GLU A 259 3.44 -3.12 -16.10
C GLU A 259 4.43 -4.29 -16.02
N THR A 260 5.70 -4.01 -16.33
CA THR A 260 6.81 -4.92 -16.09
C THR A 260 7.56 -4.44 -14.86
N LYS A 261 7.61 -5.31 -13.86
CA LYS A 261 8.22 -4.99 -12.57
C LYS A 261 9.54 -5.73 -12.43
N THR A 262 10.55 -5.02 -11.95
CA THR A 262 11.88 -5.56 -11.65
C THR A 262 12.19 -5.30 -10.19
N LEU A 263 12.87 -6.24 -9.54
CA LEU A 263 13.41 -6.05 -8.21
C LEU A 263 14.89 -5.63 -8.30
N GLY A 264 15.35 -4.78 -7.40
CA GLY A 264 16.75 -4.41 -7.30
C GLY A 264 17.13 -4.01 -5.89
N TRP A 265 18.39 -4.21 -5.53
CA TRP A 265 18.95 -3.75 -4.27
C TRP A 265 19.56 -2.36 -4.46
N TYR A 266 19.03 -1.37 -3.76
CA TYR A 266 19.63 -0.05 -3.66
C TYR A 266 20.62 -0.01 -2.50
N ASN A 267 21.88 0.30 -2.78
CA ASN A 267 22.90 0.46 -1.76
C ASN A 267 22.88 1.88 -1.18
N LEU A 268 22.53 2.01 0.10
CA LEU A 268 22.40 3.30 0.80
C LEU A 268 23.74 4.05 0.97
N ARG A 269 24.88 3.38 0.75
CA ARG A 269 26.21 3.99 0.85
C ARG A 269 26.75 4.43 -0.50
N THR A 270 26.61 3.61 -1.53
CA THR A 270 27.16 3.89 -2.87
C THR A 270 26.16 4.60 -3.78
N ASN A 271 24.87 4.62 -3.41
CA ASN A 271 23.76 5.12 -4.23
C ASN A 271 23.56 4.35 -5.55
N GLU A 272 24.04 3.11 -5.62
CA GLU A 272 23.93 2.24 -6.79
C GLU A 272 22.75 1.27 -6.64
N VAL A 273 22.14 0.91 -7.78
CA VAL A 273 21.11 -0.13 -7.86
C VAL A 273 21.73 -1.37 -8.50
N GLU A 274 21.70 -2.48 -7.79
CA GLU A 274 21.97 -3.81 -8.33
C GLU A 274 20.65 -4.46 -8.74
N GLN A 275 20.41 -4.58 -10.04
CA GLN A 275 19.19 -5.21 -10.55
C GLN A 275 19.25 -6.73 -10.37
N LEU A 276 18.16 -7.31 -9.87
CA LEU A 276 18.00 -8.76 -9.79
C LEU A 276 17.56 -9.29 -11.15
N HIS A 277 18.53 -9.47 -12.04
CA HIS A 277 18.34 -10.10 -13.35
C HIS A 277 18.23 -11.61 -13.15
N HIS A 278 17.03 -12.17 -13.32
CA HIS A 278 16.72 -13.61 -13.19
C HIS A 278 16.55 -14.12 -11.77
N ILE A 279 15.33 -13.98 -11.28
CA ILE A 279 14.81 -14.85 -10.24
C ILE A 279 14.06 -15.96 -10.96
N ASN A 280 14.53 -17.20 -10.85
CA ASN A 280 13.85 -18.35 -11.44
C ASN A 280 12.40 -18.41 -10.97
N GLY A 281 11.47 -18.54 -11.91
CA GLY A 281 10.05 -18.57 -11.62
C GLY A 281 9.38 -17.21 -11.45
N MET A 282 10.09 -16.07 -11.36
CA MET A 282 9.45 -14.75 -11.23
C MET A 282 8.61 -14.38 -12.44
N PRO A 283 7.38 -13.87 -12.24
CA PRO A 283 6.50 -13.54 -13.33
C PRO A 283 6.90 -12.17 -13.89
N ARG A 284 6.45 -11.87 -15.11
CA ARG A 284 6.66 -10.53 -15.68
C ARG A 284 5.84 -9.44 -14.99
N SER A 285 4.74 -9.82 -14.32
CA SER A 285 3.83 -8.92 -13.59
C SER A 285 3.43 -9.57 -12.26
N PHE A 286 3.55 -8.81 -11.17
CA PHE A 286 3.19 -9.21 -9.81
C PHE A 286 2.84 -7.97 -8.96
N ASN A 287 2.22 -8.16 -7.80
CA ASN A 287 2.20 -7.16 -6.73
C ASN A 287 3.00 -7.71 -5.55
N ALA A 288 3.99 -6.98 -5.06
CA ALA A 288 4.69 -7.34 -3.84
C ALA A 288 4.00 -6.73 -2.62
N ALA A 289 3.94 -7.49 -1.53
CA ALA A 289 3.72 -6.94 -0.20
C ALA A 289 4.55 -7.67 0.83
N THR A 290 5.11 -6.92 1.76
CA THR A 290 5.88 -7.46 2.87
C THR A 290 4.89 -8.05 3.87
N CYS A 291 4.97 -9.36 4.08
CA CYS A 291 4.20 -10.04 5.12
C CYS A 291 5.14 -10.22 6.32
N LEU A 292 4.78 -9.67 7.47
CA LEU A 292 5.54 -9.90 8.68
C LEU A 292 5.21 -11.32 9.18
N LEU A 293 6.21 -12.21 9.12
CA LEU A 293 6.20 -13.52 9.78
C LEU A 293 6.82 -13.42 11.18
#